data_AF-A0A1W1DCR9-F1
#
_entry.id   AF-A0A1W1DCR9-F1
#
_cell.length_a   1.000
_cell.length_b   1.000
_cell.length_c   1.000
_cell.angle_alpha   90.00
_cell.angle_beta   90.00
_cell.angle_gamma   90.00
#
_symmetry.space_group_name_H-M   'P 1'
#
loop_
_entity.id
_entity.type
_entity.pdbx_description
1 polymer ?
#
loop_
_entity_poly.entity_id
_entity_poly.type
_entity_poly.pdbx_seq_one_letter_code
_entity_poly.pdbx_strand_id
1 'polypeptide(L)' 'MFTSVINAQIERYLDEFGDLVVVLSGGDSKLLALRLNHAVRLQPNLVLEGLSIYAQTLTA' A
#
# COMPACT_ATOMS: atom_id res chain seq x y z
N MET A 1 1.51 -18.03 5.30
CA MET A 1 0.20 -18.21 4.66
C MET A 1 -0.40 -16.89 4.18
N PHE A 2 -0.48 -15.83 5.00
CA PHE A 2 -0.99 -14.52 4.55
C PHE A 2 -0.02 -13.73 3.64
N THR A 3 1.26 -13.67 4.00
CA THR A 3 2.29 -12.95 3.22
C THR A 3 2.49 -13.50 1.80
N SER A 4 2.41 -14.83 1.63
CA SER A 4 2.57 -15.48 0.31
C SER A 4 1.45 -15.10 -0.66
N VAL A 5 0.23 -14.90 -0.16
CA VAL A 5 -0.90 -14.44 -0.99
C VAL A 5 -0.66 -13.00 -1.45
N ILE A 6 -0.15 -12.13 -0.56
CA ILE A 6 0.17 -10.74 -0.91
C ILE A 6 1.29 -10.68 -1.95
N ASN A 7 2.38 -11.45 -1.78
CA ASN A 7 3.46 -11.51 -2.77
C ASN A 7 2.94 -11.97 -4.14
N ALA A 8 2.14 -13.04 -4.19
CA ALA A 8 1.58 -13.52 -5.46
C ALA A 8 0.67 -12.49 -6.15
N GLN A 9 -0.05 -11.67 -5.38
CA GLN A 9 -0.83 -10.56 -5.96
C GLN A 9 0.08 -9.45 -6.50
N ILE A 10 1.14 -9.09 -5.78
CA ILE A 10 2.11 -8.08 -6.23
C ILE A 10 2.77 -8.54 -7.54
N GLU A 11 3.26 -9.78 -7.59
CA GLU A 11 3.87 -10.37 -8.80
C GLU A 11 2.91 -10.34 -9.99
N ARG A 12 1.68 -10.84 -9.79
CA ARG A 12 0.66 -10.84 -10.86
C ARG A 12 0.44 -9.45 -11.45
N TYR A 13 0.34 -8.42 -10.61
CA TYR A 13 0.04 -7.07 -11.07
C TYR A 13 1.26 -6.36 -11.66
N LEU A 14 2.47 -6.63 -11.15
CA LEU A 14 3.71 -6.17 -11.78
C LEU A 14 3.88 -6.79 -13.19
N ASP A 15 3.53 -8.06 -13.36
CA ASP A 15 3.57 -8.71 -14.68
C ASP A 15 2.56 -8.09 -15.65
N GLU A 16 1.38 -7.69 -15.16
CA GLU A 16 0.31 -7.10 -15.98
C GLU A 16 0.57 -5.63 -16.36
N PHE A 17 1.06 -4.82 -15.42
CA PHE A 17 1.15 -3.36 -15.57
C PHE A 17 2.58 -2.80 -15.62
N GLY A 18 3.59 -3.65 -15.37
CA GLY A 18 5.00 -3.26 -15.37
C GLY A 18 5.42 -2.58 -14.08
N ASP A 19 5.55 -1.25 -14.11
CA ASP A 19 6.11 -0.48 -12.98
C ASP A 19 5.02 -0.02 -12.01
N LEU A 20 4.87 -0.76 -10.90
CA LEU A 20 3.92 -0.43 -9.85
C LEU A 20 4.63 -0.10 -8.53
N VAL A 21 4.13 0.93 -7.87
CA VAL A 21 4.51 1.26 -6.50
C VAL A 21 3.59 0.52 -5.53
N VAL A 22 4.16 -0.37 -4.72
CA VAL A 22 3.42 -1.07 -3.66
C VAL A 22 3.38 -0.20 -2.40
N VAL A 23 2.19 0.24 -2.01
CA VAL A 23 1.97 1.04 -0.79
C VAL A 23 1.23 0.21 0.25
N LEU A 24 1.79 0.11 1.46
CA LEU A 24 1.16 -0.56 2.60
C LEU A 24 0.63 0.47 3.60
N SER A 25 -0.61 0.27 4.05
CA SER A 25 -1.27 1.08 5.08
C SER A 25 -1.99 0.21 6.11
N GLY A 26 -2.41 0.80 7.23
CA GLY A 26 -3.07 0.09 8.33
C GLY A 26 -2.11 -0.43 9.41
N GLY A 27 -2.67 -1.06 10.46
CA GLY A 27 -1.95 -1.42 11.68
C GLY A 27 -0.78 -2.38 11.50
N ASP A 28 -0.97 -3.45 10.70
CA ASP A 28 0.04 -4.49 10.51
C ASP A 28 1.05 -4.18 9.38
N SER A 29 0.92 -3.02 8.73
CA SER A 29 1.71 -2.64 7.56
C SER A 29 3.23 -2.73 7.80
N LYS A 30 3.70 -2.29 8.97
CA LYS A 30 5.12 -2.35 9.36
C LYS A 30 5.64 -3.78 9.46
N LEU A 31 4.85 -4.68 10.06
CA LEU A 31 5.23 -6.09 10.22
C LEU A 31 5.21 -6.81 8.87
N LEU A 32 4.24 -6.48 8.01
CA LEU A 32 4.17 -7.03 6.65
C LEU A 32 5.33 -6.56 5.78
N ALA A 33 5.75 -5.30 5.88
CA ALA A 33 6.89 -4.77 5.14
C ALA A 33 8.19 -5.55 5.38
N LEU A 34 8.38 -6.10 6.59
CA LEU A 34 9.55 -6.93 6.93
C LEU A 34 9.52 -8.32 6.31
N ARG A 35 8.38 -8.75 5.76
CA ARG A 35 8.16 -10.13 5.29
C ARG A 35 7.89 -10.24 3.80
N LEU A 36 7.64 -9.13 3.10
CA LEU A 36 7.40 -9.11 1.67
C LEU A 36 8.72 -9.10 0.89
N ASN A 37 8.71 -9.72 -0.28
CA ASN A 37 9.90 -9.85 -1.13
C ASN A 37 10.06 -8.69 -2.14
N HIS A 38 9.27 -7.63 -1.97
CA HIS A 38 9.20 -6.50 -2.90
C HIS A 38 9.49 -5.19 -2.17
N ALA A 39 9.98 -4.20 -2.91
CA ALA A 39 10.08 -2.85 -2.41
C ALA A 39 8.68 -2.32 -2.09
N VAL A 40 8.48 -1.88 -0.85
CA VAL A 40 7.20 -1.36 -0.38
C VAL A 40 7.39 0.00 0.27
N ARG A 41 6.41 0.88 0.09
CA ARG A 41 6.33 2.16 0.79
C ARG A 41 5.29 2.07 1.90
N LEU A 42 5.67 2.44 3.11
CA LEU A 42 4.73 2.54 4.23
C LEU A 42 4.01 3.90 4.21
N GLN A 43 2.68 3.87 4.22
CA GLN A 43 1.83 5.05 4.36
C GLN A 43 0.75 4.80 5.42
N PRO A 44 1.09 4.90 6.73
CA PRO A 44 0.20 4.49 7.80
C PRO A 44 -1.09 5.32 7.89
N ASN A 45 -1.04 6.58 7.46
CA ASN A 45 -2.16 7.53 7.54
C ASN A 45 -2.88 7.72 6.21
N LEU A 46 -2.71 6.82 5.23
CA LEU A 46 -3.21 6.98 3.86
C LEU A 46 -4.69 7.42 3.80
N VAL A 47 -5.55 6.80 4.61
CA VAL A 47 -6.98 7.15 4.67
C VAL A 47 -7.20 8.52 5.29
N LEU A 48 -6.53 8.82 6.41
CA LEU A 48 -6.70 10.09 7.13
C LEU A 48 -6.18 11.28 6.31
N GLU A 49 -5.06 11.12 5.61
CA GLU A 49 -4.53 12.12 4.70
C GLU A 49 -5.48 12.35 3.52
N GLY A 50 -6.02 11.28 2.92
CA GLY A 50 -7.02 11.39 1.87
C GLY A 50 -8.28 12.14 2.31
N LEU A 51 -8.78 11.86 3.52
CA LEU A 51 -9.92 12.58 4.10
C LEU A 51 -9.59 14.05 4.38
N SER A 52 -8.39 14.35 4.88
CA SER A 52 -7.95 15.73 5.10
C SER A 52 -7.89 16.52 3.79
N ILE A 53 -7.33 15.94 2.73
CA ILE A 53 -7.29 16.55 1.39
C ILE A 53 -8.71 16.78 0.89
N TYR A 54 -9.57 15.78 0.96
CA TYR A 54 -10.96 15.89 0.53
C TYR A 54 -11.73 16.99 1.27
N ALA A 55 -11.60 17.06 2.60
CA ALA A 55 -12.23 18.10 3.40
C ALA A 55 -11.75 19.51 3.00
N GLN A 56 -10.44 19.67 2.74
CA GLN A 56 -9.89 20.94 2.27
C GLN A 56 -10.42 21.34 0.91
N THR A 57 -10.64 20.38 -0.01
CA THR A 57 -11.25 20.67 -1.32
C THR A 57 -12.71 21.09 -1.24
N LEU A 58 -13.43 20.75 -0.18
CA LEU A 58 -14.82 21.20 0.03
C LEU A 58 -14.91 22.59 0.67
N THR A 59 -13.83 23.06 1.28
CA THR A 59 -13.75 24.38 1.93
C THR A 59 -13.07 25.45 1.06
N ALA A 60 -12.54 25.07 -0.10
CA ALA A 60 -11.89 25.95 -1.09
C ALA A 60 -12.89 26.42 -2.15
#